data_AF-A0A815NNE9-F1
#
_entry.id   AF-A0A815NNE9-F1
#
_cell.length_a   1.000
_cell.length_b   1.000
_cell.length_c   1.000
_cell.angle_alpha   90.00
_cell.angle_beta   90.00
_cell.angle_gamma   90.00
#
_symmetry.space_group_name_H-M   'P 1'
#
loop_
_entity.id
_entity.type
_entity.pdbx_description
1 polymer ?
#
loop_
_entity_poly.entity_id
_entity_poly.type
_entity_poly.pdbx_seq_one_letter_code
_entity_poly.pdbx_strand_id
1 'polypeptide(L)'
;MPTKTVAFVKDSIYLDALQYRQSSGRAGRRGFDVQGHVVFVDIPLPKISHLLISAIPNIRAHFPTSVTFLMRLLHLCSNAKDSKDAINRSLTALQCSLLAQSSTKHQLIDIQIHFHCLFTLDFLYRLNLINQHGDLIGLAGLLTHLHYFEPANILLVYLMDTQYFHLVKDEIDIMTIFAYLFTYMPW
;
A
#
# COMPACT_ATOMS: atom_id res chain seq x y z
N MET A 1 14.31 5.92 19.71
CA MET A 1 15.53 6.04 20.54
C MET A 1 16.13 7.42 20.31
N PRO A 2 16.29 8.30 21.33
CA PRO A 2 16.95 9.59 21.18
C PRO A 2 18.48 9.44 21.24
N THR A 3 19.21 10.23 20.44
CA THR A 3 20.67 10.19 20.35
C THR A 3 21.27 11.57 20.62
N LYS A 4 22.54 11.66 21.01
CA LYS A 4 23.21 12.95 21.17
C LYS A 4 23.43 13.66 19.83
N THR A 5 23.71 12.87 18.79
CA THR A 5 24.03 13.33 17.44
C THR A 5 23.30 12.48 16.41
N VAL A 6 22.86 13.11 15.31
CA VAL A 6 22.31 12.46 14.12
C VAL A 6 23.15 12.89 12.92
N ALA A 7 23.55 11.94 12.08
CA ALA A 7 24.32 12.21 10.88
C ALA A 7 23.55 11.76 9.64
N PHE A 8 23.49 12.63 8.63
CA PHE A 8 23.00 12.32 7.29
C PHE A 8 24.21 12.10 6.38
N VAL A 9 24.30 10.92 5.78
CA VAL A 9 25.46 10.48 5.01
C VAL A 9 25.04 10.18 3.58
N LYS A 10 25.68 10.86 2.62
CA LYS A 10 25.39 10.83 1.18
C LYS A 10 24.03 11.42 0.81
N ASP A 11 23.99 11.99 -0.39
CA ASP A 11 22.74 12.47 -0.98
C ASP A 11 21.85 11.31 -1.47
N SER A 12 20.54 11.43 -1.25
CA SER A 12 19.52 10.47 -1.67
C SER A 12 18.23 11.18 -2.06
N ILE A 13 17.58 10.73 -3.13
CA ILE A 13 16.30 11.28 -3.59
C ILE A 13 15.20 11.11 -2.52
N TYR A 14 15.30 10.08 -1.69
CA TYR A 14 14.35 9.79 -0.61
C TYR A 14 14.52 10.68 0.63
N LEU A 15 15.60 11.48 0.71
CA LEU A 15 15.80 12.42 1.80
C LEU A 15 15.00 13.71 1.52
N ASP A 16 13.78 13.74 2.04
CA ASP A 16 12.87 14.90 2.01
C ASP A 16 12.83 15.65 3.35
N ALA A 17 12.07 16.74 3.40
CA ALA A 17 11.92 17.56 4.61
C ALA A 17 11.26 16.79 5.78
N LEU A 18 10.38 15.81 5.50
CA LEU A 18 9.73 14.98 6.52
C LEU A 18 10.75 14.04 7.16
N GLN A 19 11.48 13.28 6.35
CA GLN A 19 12.51 12.34 6.80
C GLN A 19 13.62 13.08 7.54
N TYR A 20 14.01 14.25 7.04
CA TYR A 20 14.97 15.11 7.73
C TYR A 20 14.46 15.51 9.12
N ARG A 21 13.26 16.08 9.25
CA ARG A 21 12.72 16.51 10.55
C ARG A 21 12.48 15.36 11.52
N GLN A 22 11.99 14.22 11.03
CA GLN A 22 11.80 13.01 11.84
C GLN A 22 13.12 12.45 12.37
N SER A 23 14.16 12.45 11.54
CA SER A 23 15.48 11.92 11.90
C SER A 23 16.26 12.90 12.77
N SER A 24 16.38 14.16 12.37
CA SER A 24 17.06 15.22 13.13
C SER A 24 16.39 15.49 14.48
N GLY A 25 15.06 15.34 14.57
CA GLY A 25 14.32 15.45 15.83
C GLY A 25 14.66 14.36 16.86
N ARG A 26 15.45 13.34 16.48
CA ARG A 26 16.03 12.37 17.42
C ARG A 26 17.31 12.87 18.08
N ALA A 27 17.93 13.94 17.58
CA ALA A 27 19.14 14.53 18.14
C ALA A 27 18.82 15.34 19.42
N GLY A 28 19.60 15.12 20.48
CA GLY A 28 19.44 15.73 21.79
C GLY A 28 18.55 14.89 22.72
N ARG A 29 19.15 14.33 23.77
CA ARG A 29 18.41 13.58 24.80
C ARG A 29 17.91 14.54 25.88
N ARG A 30 16.59 14.65 26.02
CA ARG A 30 15.92 15.51 27.01
C ARG A 30 16.44 15.20 28.42
N GLY A 31 16.90 16.24 29.14
CA GLY A 31 17.41 16.12 30.50
C GLY A 31 18.88 15.68 30.62
N PHE A 32 19.55 15.38 29.50
CA PHE A 32 20.96 14.96 29.51
C PHE A 32 21.85 15.87 28.65
N ASP A 33 21.43 16.12 27.40
CA ASP A 33 22.20 16.92 26.46
C ASP A 33 21.66 18.36 26.44
N VAL A 34 22.55 19.36 26.51
CA VAL A 34 22.18 20.79 26.39
C VAL A 34 21.67 21.12 24.99
N GLN A 35 22.21 20.43 23.98
CA GLN A 35 21.85 20.61 22.57
C GLN A 35 21.98 19.28 21.81
N GLY A 36 21.16 19.12 20.77
CA GLY A 36 21.28 18.03 19.80
C GLY A 36 22.13 18.45 18.60
N HIS A 37 23.03 17.56 18.15
CA HIS A 37 23.88 17.84 17.00
C HIS A 37 23.37 17.14 15.73
N VAL A 38 23.32 17.87 14.63
CA VAL A 38 22.98 17.34 13.30
C VAL A 38 24.15 17.58 12.35
N VAL A 39 24.66 16.52 11.73
CA VAL A 39 25.82 16.57 10.84
C VAL A 39 25.42 16.11 9.45
N PHE A 40 25.83 16.83 8.42
CA PHE A 40 25.66 16.43 7.02
C PHE A 40 27.02 16.05 6.43
N VAL A 41 27.08 14.90 5.77
CA VAL A 41 28.27 14.37 5.09
C VAL A 41 27.90 14.09 3.65
N ASP A 42 28.61 14.72 2.70
CA ASP A 42 28.42 14.48 1.26
C ASP A 42 26.99 14.76 0.77
N ILE A 43 26.40 15.88 1.23
CA ILE A 43 25.09 16.37 0.78
C ILE A 43 25.27 17.81 0.28
N PRO A 44 24.75 18.15 -0.92
CA PRO A 44 24.88 19.50 -1.47
C PRO A 44 24.28 20.58 -0.57
N LEU A 45 24.99 21.69 -0.38
CA LEU A 45 24.52 22.85 0.40
C LEU A 45 23.11 23.34 0.01
N PRO A 46 22.74 23.43 -1.30
CA PRO A 46 21.39 23.84 -1.68
C PRO A 46 20.31 22.91 -1.11
N LYS A 47 20.57 21.60 -1.08
CA LYS A 47 19.67 20.61 -0.51
C LYS A 47 19.59 20.75 1.01
N ILE A 48 20.72 20.99 1.69
CA ILE A 48 20.73 21.24 3.14
C ILE A 48 19.86 22.46 3.48
N SER A 49 20.02 23.58 2.76
CA SER A 49 19.18 24.77 2.95
C SER A 49 17.70 24.45 2.72
N HIS A 50 17.39 23.67 1.67
CA HIS A 50 16.03 23.22 1.41
C HIS A 50 15.47 22.37 2.55
N LEU A 51 16.21 21.38 3.05
CA LEU A 51 15.76 20.50 4.13
C LEU A 51 15.50 21.25 5.44
N LEU A 52 16.31 22.27 5.75
CA LEU A 52 16.18 23.10 6.94
C LEU A 52 14.94 24.01 6.90
N ILE A 53 14.67 24.63 5.74
CA ILE A 53 13.65 25.68 5.61
C ILE A 53 12.30 25.12 5.18
N SER A 54 12.27 24.03 4.41
CA SER A 54 11.05 23.52 3.79
C SER A 54 10.02 23.04 4.81
N ALA A 55 8.76 23.34 4.53
CA ALA A 55 7.63 22.85 5.32
C ALA A 55 7.50 21.32 5.25
N ILE A 56 6.90 20.73 6.29
CA ILE A 56 6.53 19.31 6.28
C ILE A 56 5.43 19.12 5.22
N PRO A 57 5.53 18.09 4.36
CA PRO A 57 4.46 17.76 3.43
C PRO A 57 3.14 17.53 4.17
N ASN A 58 2.04 18.05 3.61
CA ASN A 58 0.71 17.80 4.16
C ASN A 58 0.42 16.30 4.16
N ILE A 59 -0.24 15.83 5.21
CA ILE A 59 -0.77 14.47 5.23
C ILE A 59 -1.82 14.37 4.13
N ARG A 60 -1.52 13.57 3.10
CA ARG A 60 -2.43 13.26 2.00
C ARG A 60 -2.85 11.81 2.16
N ALA A 61 -4.13 11.54 2.04
CA ALA A 61 -4.61 10.17 1.97
C ALA A 61 -4.18 9.55 0.63
N HIS A 62 -3.78 8.28 0.69
CA HIS A 62 -3.55 7.47 -0.51
C HIS A 62 -4.88 6.95 -1.05
N PHE A 63 -4.91 6.56 -2.33
CA PHE A 63 -6.09 5.94 -2.90
C PHE A 63 -6.38 4.62 -2.16
N PRO A 64 -7.59 4.39 -1.68
CA PRO A 64 -7.83 3.43 -0.60
C PRO A 64 -8.27 2.05 -1.09
N THR A 65 -8.44 1.86 -2.41
CA THR A 65 -9.00 0.62 -2.95
C THR A 65 -7.94 -0.12 -3.76
N SER A 66 -7.48 -1.23 -3.18
CA SER A 66 -6.78 -2.29 -3.88
C SER A 66 -7.77 -3.38 -4.30
N VAL A 67 -7.37 -4.27 -5.22
CA VAL A 67 -8.21 -5.40 -5.65
C VAL A 67 -8.49 -6.32 -4.46
N THR A 68 -7.45 -6.62 -3.68
CA THR A 68 -7.56 -7.46 -2.47
C THR A 68 -8.42 -6.83 -1.39
N PHE A 69 -8.42 -5.51 -1.26
CA PHE A 69 -9.27 -4.80 -0.31
C PHE A 69 -10.74 -5.01 -0.64
N LEU A 70 -11.14 -4.85 -1.92
CA LEU A 70 -12.51 -5.09 -2.33
C LEU A 70 -12.93 -6.55 -2.11
N MET A 71 -12.07 -7.52 -2.41
CA MET A 71 -12.34 -8.94 -2.14
C MET A 71 -12.59 -9.22 -0.65
N ARG A 72 -11.83 -8.57 0.24
CA ARG A 72 -12.04 -8.69 1.69
C ARG A 72 -13.36 -8.07 2.15
N LEU A 73 -13.80 -6.98 1.52
CA LEU A 73 -15.14 -6.42 1.76
C LEU A 73 -16.25 -7.37 1.29
N LEU A 74 -16.10 -7.97 0.10
CA LEU A 74 -17.04 -8.97 -0.40
C LEU A 74 -17.10 -10.19 0.52
N HIS A 75 -15.94 -10.67 0.99
CA HIS A 75 -15.85 -11.75 1.96
C HIS A 75 -16.56 -11.42 3.28
N LEU A 76 -16.40 -10.19 3.78
CA LEU A 76 -17.11 -9.71 4.96
C LEU A 76 -18.63 -9.73 4.74
N CYS A 77 -19.10 -9.26 3.58
CA CYS A 77 -20.53 -9.25 3.25
C CYS A 77 -21.12 -10.66 3.12
N SER A 78 -20.38 -11.62 2.56
CA SER A 78 -20.84 -13.00 2.36
C SER A 78 -20.87 -13.81 3.67
N ASN A 79 -19.87 -13.63 4.54
CA ASN A 79 -19.72 -14.43 5.76
C ASN A 79 -20.30 -13.80 7.05
N ALA A 80 -20.81 -12.57 6.99
CA ALA A 80 -21.34 -11.92 8.18
C ALA A 80 -22.67 -12.52 8.64
N LYS A 81 -22.82 -12.67 9.96
CA LYS A 81 -24.09 -13.07 10.58
C LYS A 81 -25.20 -12.03 10.38
N ASP A 82 -24.82 -10.74 10.41
CA ASP A 82 -25.70 -9.62 10.13
C ASP A 82 -25.28 -8.96 8.81
N SER A 83 -26.06 -9.22 7.75
CA SER A 83 -25.77 -8.70 6.42
C SER A 83 -25.86 -7.17 6.35
N LYS A 84 -26.75 -6.55 7.13
CA LYS A 84 -26.94 -5.09 7.11
C LYS A 84 -25.76 -4.38 7.75
N ASP A 85 -25.28 -4.87 8.88
CA ASP A 85 -24.08 -4.33 9.54
C ASP A 85 -22.85 -4.46 8.63
N ALA A 86 -22.67 -5.62 7.99
CA ALA A 86 -21.54 -5.84 7.09
C ALA A 86 -21.55 -4.90 5.88
N ILE A 87 -22.71 -4.73 5.22
CA ILE A 87 -22.86 -3.81 4.10
C ILE A 87 -22.56 -2.38 4.54
N ASN A 88 -23.11 -1.94 5.68
CA ASN A 88 -22.87 -0.59 6.19
C ASN A 88 -21.38 -0.34 6.46
N ARG A 89 -20.69 -1.28 7.10
CA ARG A 89 -19.24 -1.18 7.34
C ARG A 89 -18.44 -1.12 6.05
N SER A 90 -18.80 -1.93 5.06
CA SER A 90 -18.15 -1.94 3.74
C SER A 90 -18.36 -0.60 3.02
N LEU A 91 -19.58 -0.05 3.05
CA LEU A 91 -19.88 1.26 2.47
C LEU A 91 -19.13 2.39 3.17
N THR A 92 -19.09 2.39 4.51
CA THR A 92 -18.32 3.38 5.27
C THR A 92 -16.83 3.30 4.97
N ALA A 93 -16.29 2.10 4.77
CA ALA A 93 -14.89 1.92 4.38
C ALA A 93 -14.62 2.49 2.98
N LEU A 94 -15.54 2.31 2.03
CA LEU A 94 -15.47 2.85 0.67
C LEU A 94 -15.75 4.35 0.56
N GLN A 95 -16.36 4.99 1.56
CA GLN A 95 -16.57 6.44 1.59
C GLN A 95 -15.27 7.23 1.83
N CYS A 96 -14.22 6.57 2.33
CA CYS A 96 -12.85 7.09 2.38
C CYS A 96 -12.74 8.53 2.91
N SER A 97 -13.26 8.73 4.12
CA SER A 97 -13.47 10.03 4.77
C SER A 97 -12.25 10.97 4.81
N LEU A 98 -11.03 10.45 4.77
CA LEU A 98 -9.80 11.25 4.73
C LEU A 98 -9.52 11.91 3.37
N LEU A 99 -10.04 11.36 2.27
CA LEU A 99 -9.94 11.97 0.93
C LEU A 99 -11.02 13.05 0.70
N ALA A 100 -12.15 12.92 1.38
CA ALA A 100 -13.33 13.76 1.28
C ALA A 100 -13.18 15.17 1.92
N GLN A 101 -12.01 15.55 2.42
CA GLN A 101 -11.79 16.77 3.20
C GLN A 101 -12.02 18.09 2.44
N SER A 102 -12.15 18.06 1.11
CA SER A 102 -12.59 19.23 0.32
C SER A 102 -13.88 18.91 -0.43
N SER A 103 -14.93 19.69 -0.16
CA SER A 103 -16.30 19.51 -0.69
C SER A 103 -16.38 19.39 -2.22
N THR A 104 -15.51 20.09 -2.96
CA THR A 104 -15.47 20.05 -4.43
C THR A 104 -14.85 18.78 -5.01
N LYS A 105 -14.01 18.07 -4.26
CA LYS A 105 -13.38 16.81 -4.72
C LYS A 105 -14.17 15.57 -4.34
N HIS A 106 -15.11 15.69 -3.39
CA HIS A 106 -15.89 14.57 -2.88
C HIS A 106 -16.60 13.80 -4.00
N GLN A 107 -17.34 14.52 -4.86
CA GLN A 107 -18.07 13.90 -5.97
C GLN A 107 -17.14 13.18 -6.95
N LEU A 108 -15.99 13.76 -7.28
CA LEU A 108 -15.03 13.15 -8.20
C LEU A 108 -14.41 11.89 -7.60
N ILE A 109 -14.08 11.90 -6.31
CA ILE A 109 -13.52 10.76 -5.59
C ILE A 109 -14.56 9.63 -5.52
N ASP A 110 -15.82 9.94 -5.19
CA ASP A 110 -16.89 8.95 -5.15
C ASP A 110 -17.08 8.28 -6.51
N ILE A 111 -17.09 9.07 -7.59
CA ILE A 111 -17.20 8.57 -8.96
C ILE A 111 -16.00 7.68 -9.30
N GLN A 112 -14.79 8.09 -8.95
CA GLN A 112 -13.57 7.29 -9.17
C GLN A 112 -13.60 5.96 -8.42
N ILE A 113 -14.01 5.98 -7.14
CA ILE A 113 -14.16 4.78 -6.32
C ILE A 113 -15.23 3.87 -6.93
N HIS A 114 -16.36 4.43 -7.37
CA HIS A 114 -17.41 3.65 -8.02
C HIS A 114 -16.92 2.96 -9.28
N PHE A 115 -16.26 3.68 -10.19
CA PHE A 115 -15.69 3.09 -11.40
C PHE A 115 -14.60 2.07 -11.09
N HIS A 116 -13.76 2.33 -10.10
CA HIS A 116 -12.75 1.37 -9.67
C HIS A 116 -13.39 0.10 -9.11
N CYS A 117 -14.42 0.19 -8.28
CA CYS A 117 -15.16 -0.96 -7.77
C CYS A 117 -15.80 -1.77 -8.90
N LEU A 118 -16.45 -1.10 -9.86
CA LEU A 118 -17.05 -1.77 -11.03
C LEU A 118 -15.99 -2.49 -11.87
N PHE A 119 -14.88 -1.82 -12.16
CA PHE A 119 -13.75 -2.41 -12.88
C PHE A 119 -13.20 -3.61 -12.14
N THR A 120 -12.98 -3.49 -10.83
CA THR A 120 -12.43 -4.57 -10.00
C THR A 120 -13.38 -5.76 -9.92
N LEU A 121 -14.70 -5.53 -9.84
CA LEU A 121 -15.68 -6.62 -9.90
C LEU A 121 -15.65 -7.35 -11.25
N ASP A 122 -15.64 -6.62 -12.38
CA ASP A 122 -15.53 -7.23 -13.71
C ASP A 122 -14.20 -7.99 -13.87
N PHE A 123 -13.10 -7.41 -13.39
CA PHE A 123 -11.77 -8.03 -13.39
C PHE A 123 -11.74 -9.33 -12.59
N LEU A 124 -12.28 -9.34 -11.37
CA LEU A 124 -12.35 -10.54 -10.53
C LEU A 124 -13.26 -11.62 -11.11
N TYR A 125 -14.37 -11.23 -11.74
CA TYR A 125 -15.27 -12.16 -12.40
C TYR A 125 -14.59 -12.84 -13.59
N ARG A 126 -13.83 -12.09 -14.40
CA ARG A 126 -13.06 -12.64 -15.52
C ARG A 126 -11.94 -13.60 -15.09
N LEU A 127 -11.36 -13.38 -13.91
CA LEU A 127 -10.36 -14.26 -13.32
C LEU A 127 -10.96 -15.48 -12.58
N ASN A 128 -12.28 -15.70 -12.66
CA ASN A 128 -12.98 -16.77 -11.94
C ASN A 128 -12.74 -16.75 -10.42
N LEU A 129 -12.54 -15.56 -9.84
CA LEU A 129 -12.33 -15.38 -8.40
C LEU A 129 -13.61 -15.06 -7.63
N ILE A 130 -14.63 -14.59 -8.34
CA ILE A 130 -15.96 -14.33 -7.79
C ILE A 130 -17.04 -15.01 -8.64
N ASN A 131 -18.12 -15.45 -8.00
CA ASN A 131 -19.30 -15.97 -8.69
C ASN A 131 -20.23 -14.82 -9.16
N GLN A 132 -21.32 -15.17 -9.86
CA GLN A 132 -22.35 -14.22 -10.29
C GLN A 132 -23.08 -13.52 -9.13
N HIS A 133 -23.00 -14.07 -7.92
CA HIS A 133 -23.59 -13.53 -6.70
C HIS A 133 -22.63 -12.61 -5.91
N GLY A 134 -21.35 -12.51 -6.32
CA GLY A 134 -20.33 -11.72 -5.63
C GLY A 134 -19.61 -12.45 -4.50
N ASP A 135 -19.81 -13.76 -4.33
CA ASP A 135 -19.06 -14.58 -3.37
C ASP A 135 -17.70 -14.98 -3.91
N LEU A 136 -16.71 -15.04 -3.02
CA LEU A 136 -15.36 -15.49 -3.33
C LEU A 136 -15.34 -17.00 -3.59
N ILE A 137 -14.68 -17.43 -4.67
CA ILE A 137 -14.58 -18.85 -5.06
C ILE A 137 -13.14 -19.28 -5.37
N GLY A 138 -12.87 -20.58 -5.29
CA GLY A 138 -11.59 -21.18 -5.70
C GLY A 138 -10.37 -20.59 -5.01
N LEU A 139 -9.44 -20.04 -5.81
CA LEU A 139 -8.17 -19.47 -5.35
C LEU A 139 -8.31 -18.08 -4.70
N ALA A 140 -9.52 -17.52 -4.61
CA ALA A 140 -9.77 -16.23 -3.97
C ALA A 140 -9.32 -16.18 -2.50
N GLY A 141 -9.45 -17.29 -1.77
CA GLY A 141 -8.92 -17.41 -0.40
C GLY A 141 -7.41 -17.17 -0.33
N LEU A 142 -6.64 -17.84 -1.19
CA LEU A 142 -5.18 -17.66 -1.26
C LEU A 142 -4.81 -16.21 -1.59
N LEU A 143 -5.49 -15.62 -2.57
CA LEU A 143 -5.24 -14.25 -3.02
C LEU A 143 -5.46 -13.23 -1.89
N THR A 144 -6.57 -13.38 -1.14
CA THR A 144 -6.88 -12.51 0.01
C THR A 144 -5.88 -12.66 1.16
N HIS A 145 -5.36 -13.86 1.41
CA HIS A 145 -4.31 -14.07 2.41
C HIS A 145 -2.99 -13.38 2.01
N LEU A 146 -2.65 -13.37 0.71
CA LEU A 146 -1.44 -12.74 0.16
C LEU A 146 -1.63 -11.26 -0.23
N HIS A 147 -2.60 -10.56 0.36
CA HIS A 147 -2.95 -9.18 0.00
C HIS A 147 -1.78 -8.18 0.05
N TYR A 148 -0.77 -8.44 0.88
CA TYR A 148 0.40 -7.57 1.06
C TYR A 148 1.38 -7.64 -0.12
N PHE A 149 1.23 -8.63 -1.00
CA PHE A 149 2.02 -8.80 -2.21
C PHE A 149 1.24 -8.42 -3.49
N GLU A 150 0.24 -7.54 -3.40
CA GLU A 150 -0.42 -7.02 -4.60
C GLU A 150 0.57 -6.18 -5.44
N PRO A 151 0.70 -6.40 -6.77
CA PRO A 151 -0.12 -7.26 -7.64
C PRO A 151 0.40 -8.69 -7.87
N ALA A 152 1.54 -9.09 -7.32
CA ALA A 152 2.12 -10.43 -7.54
C ALA A 152 1.24 -11.58 -7.06
N ASN A 153 0.44 -11.38 -6.01
CA ASN A 153 -0.56 -12.37 -5.59
C ASN A 153 -1.61 -12.67 -6.67
N ILE A 154 -2.06 -11.64 -7.41
CA ILE A 154 -3.01 -11.78 -8.53
C ILE A 154 -2.33 -12.57 -9.66
N LEU A 155 -1.09 -12.21 -9.99
CA LEU A 155 -0.32 -12.88 -11.03
C LEU A 155 -0.05 -14.35 -10.68
N LEU A 156 0.27 -14.64 -9.42
CA LEU A 156 0.42 -16.02 -8.94
C LEU A 156 -0.85 -16.83 -9.18
N VAL A 157 -2.00 -16.29 -8.79
CA VAL A 157 -3.28 -16.99 -8.96
C VAL A 157 -3.63 -17.17 -10.43
N TYR A 158 -3.34 -16.19 -11.29
CA TYR A 158 -3.49 -16.33 -12.74
C TYR A 158 -2.59 -17.43 -13.32
N LEU A 159 -1.33 -17.54 -12.88
CA LEU A 159 -0.42 -18.61 -13.32
C LEU A 159 -0.88 -20.00 -12.84
N MET A 160 -1.48 -20.08 -11.65
CA MET A 160 -2.07 -21.32 -11.13
C MET A 160 -3.34 -21.70 -11.91
N ASP A 161 -4.21 -20.74 -12.20
CA ASP A 161 -5.46 -20.97 -12.96
C ASP A 161 -5.18 -21.40 -14.41
N THR A 162 -4.19 -20.79 -15.05
CA THR A 162 -3.70 -21.18 -16.39
C THR A 162 -2.90 -22.47 -16.41
N GLN A 163 -2.75 -23.16 -15.26
CA GLN A 163 -2.01 -24.41 -15.13
C GLN A 163 -0.54 -24.32 -15.58
N TYR A 164 0.06 -23.13 -15.56
CA TYR A 164 1.40 -22.89 -16.08
C TYR A 164 2.46 -23.71 -15.32
N PHE A 165 2.32 -23.84 -14.00
CA PHE A 165 3.24 -24.64 -13.18
C PHE A 165 3.23 -26.14 -13.51
N HIS A 166 2.20 -26.66 -14.18
CA HIS A 166 2.20 -28.04 -14.68
C HIS A 166 3.03 -28.21 -15.96
N LEU A 167 3.30 -27.13 -16.68
CA LEU A 167 4.12 -27.14 -17.90
C LEU A 167 5.62 -27.02 -17.58
N VAL A 168 5.97 -26.37 -16.47
CA VAL A 168 7.35 -26.21 -16.01
C VAL A 168 7.79 -27.49 -15.31
N LYS A 169 8.79 -28.19 -15.86
CA LYS A 169 9.30 -29.46 -15.31
C LYS A 169 10.45 -29.25 -14.30
N ASP A 170 11.19 -28.16 -14.45
CA ASP A 170 12.39 -27.91 -13.65
C ASP A 170 12.05 -27.09 -12.40
N GLU A 171 12.44 -27.60 -11.24
CA GLU A 171 12.17 -26.96 -9.93
C GLU A 171 12.87 -25.59 -9.80
N ILE A 172 14.03 -25.44 -10.45
CA ILE A 172 14.82 -24.20 -10.44
C ILE A 172 14.07 -23.05 -11.13
N ASP A 173 13.36 -23.35 -12.21
CA ASP A 173 12.57 -22.36 -12.94
C ASP A 173 11.38 -21.89 -12.12
N ILE A 174 10.71 -22.82 -11.42
CA ILE A 174 9.62 -22.49 -10.49
C ILE A 174 10.13 -21.56 -9.38
N MET A 175 11.28 -21.87 -8.77
CA MET A 175 11.89 -21.01 -7.75
C MET A 175 12.27 -19.63 -8.30
N THR A 176 12.76 -19.57 -9.53
CA THR A 176 13.12 -18.31 -10.19
C THR A 176 11.88 -17.44 -10.44
N ILE A 177 10.77 -18.05 -10.85
CA ILE A 177 9.48 -17.35 -11.01
C ILE A 177 9.02 -16.78 -9.67
N PHE A 178 9.04 -17.57 -8.60
CA PHE A 178 8.65 -17.09 -7.27
C PHE A 178 9.54 -15.97 -6.75
N ALA A 179 10.86 -16.09 -6.93
CA ALA A 179 11.80 -15.03 -6.58
C ALA A 179 11.50 -13.74 -7.35
N TYR A 180 11.23 -13.84 -8.65
CA TYR A 180 10.88 -12.68 -9.47
C TYR A 180 9.57 -12.04 -9.03
N LEU A 181 8.53 -12.85 -8.84
CA LEU A 181 7.22 -12.40 -8.41
C LEU A 181 7.28 -11.68 -7.06
N PHE A 182 7.91 -12.25 -6.04
CA PHE A 182 7.79 -11.75 -4.67
C PHE A 182 8.95 -10.86 -4.20
N THR A 183 10.07 -10.81 -4.94
CA THR A 183 11.27 -10.07 -4.51
C THR A 183 11.71 -8.98 -5.49
N TYR A 184 11.61 -9.22 -6.80
CA TYR A 184 12.21 -8.34 -7.81
C TYR A 184 11.24 -7.43 -8.55
N MET A 185 9.92 -7.61 -8.39
CA MET A 185 8.98 -6.65 -8.97
C MET A 185 9.17 -5.27 -8.30
N PRO A 186 9.39 -4.20 -9.09
CA PRO A 186 9.43 -2.85 -8.57
C PRO A 186 7.99 -2.45 -8.21
N TRP A 187 7.68 -2.44 -6.92
CA TRP A 187 6.43 -1.89 -6.39
C TRP A 187 6.60 -0.40 -6.09
#